data_AF-A0A7J6WF53-F1
#
_entry.id   AF-A0A7J6WF53-F1
#
_cell.length_a   1.000
_cell.length_b   1.000
_cell.length_c   1.000
_cell.angle_alpha   90.00
_cell.angle_beta   90.00
_cell.angle_gamma   90.00
#
_symmetry.space_group_name_H-M   'P 1'
#
loop_
_entity.id
_entity.type
_entity.pdbx_description
1 polymer ?
#
loop_
_entity_poly.entity_id
_entity_poly.type
_entity_poly.pdbx_seq_one_letter_code
_entity_poly.pdbx_strand_id
1 'polypeptide(L)'
;MNTPQIGTRNIRGMNNKAKEVVELIRIQNLRLMSMVETKIMGGNPNFILNRLDNTWTCCHNSNGQNGARIMVFWDTSVLNVQVLLINKQAIHLAIQDRTLNASYFLSCVYGSNARRERKDMWDLIYSFSTSIKLPWALFGDFNACKDLSEKEGGTPLSPSDIKDFNNCLIDANLTFLIPKATIKNINQLCMRFLWGGADLKKKRSKVAWKDPVPQNDLQVMELWSAVQNTSIYEEEEKDQIVWSPHPKGIFSISTAYAALRRRNTKVDWTRVVWHKTSIPRQSFTTWLAVMGKLDTQDRLLSWGVLKVSVCVLCSNKDLREKLSTTGTCQGTTAGRIAPYRNNKWPFICSKEHYKSKANTVITLPHSSQSGHMETHWHLFFDCKFSNQVWQNVLEWCGIRRKPYSAANEWKWVFKHLKGGGLWDAICRTALCATVSELWRERNARIFTGKYRSRNQVLWTIINEVQIRFMDLQISAHDNQRNR
;
A
#
# COMPACT_ATOMS: atom_id res chain seq x y z
N MET A 1 14.79 23.84 -13.35
CA MET A 1 13.35 24.18 -13.49
C MET A 1 12.58 22.87 -13.60
N ASN A 2 11.29 22.80 -13.27
CA ASN A 2 10.53 21.55 -13.45
C ASN A 2 10.30 21.30 -14.94
N THR A 3 10.61 20.11 -15.44
CA THR A 3 10.25 19.69 -16.79
C THR A 3 8.72 19.69 -16.93
N PRO A 4 8.13 20.48 -17.86
CA PRO A 4 6.68 20.55 -18.02
C PRO A 4 6.12 19.27 -18.63
N GLN A 5 4.84 19.01 -18.38
CA GLN A 5 4.37 17.62 -18.29
C GLN A 5 3.27 17.25 -19.30
N ILE A 6 3.14 15.96 -19.57
CA ILE A 6 2.08 15.38 -20.38
C ILE A 6 1.07 14.66 -19.49
N GLY A 7 -0.21 15.02 -19.59
CA GLY A 7 -1.30 14.43 -18.81
C GLY A 7 -2.25 13.56 -19.63
N THR A 8 -2.82 12.55 -18.97
CA THR A 8 -3.96 11.79 -19.48
C THR A 8 -4.99 11.54 -18.36
N ARG A 9 -6.28 11.56 -18.69
CA ARG A 9 -7.35 11.28 -17.71
C ARG A 9 -8.63 10.74 -18.36
N ASN A 10 -9.18 9.66 -17.80
CA ASN A 10 -10.59 9.32 -18.01
C ASN A 10 -11.46 10.26 -17.14
N ILE A 11 -12.26 11.12 -17.76
CA ILE A 11 -13.03 12.20 -17.09
C ILE A 11 -14.49 11.80 -16.80
N ARG A 12 -14.98 10.72 -17.43
CA ARG A 12 -16.35 10.19 -17.32
C ARG A 12 -17.44 11.26 -17.45
N GLY A 13 -17.39 12.06 -18.51
CA GLY A 13 -18.29 13.18 -18.81
C GLY A 13 -17.75 14.52 -18.32
N MET A 14 -17.70 15.51 -19.22
CA MET A 14 -16.95 16.75 -19.05
C MET A 14 -17.81 18.04 -18.97
N ASN A 15 -19.12 17.97 -19.24
CA ASN A 15 -20.04 19.12 -19.33
C ASN A 15 -19.89 20.18 -18.22
N ASN A 16 -19.64 19.77 -16.97
CA ASN A 16 -19.49 20.68 -15.82
C ASN A 16 -18.06 20.75 -15.25
N LYS A 17 -17.06 20.07 -15.85
CA LYS A 17 -15.69 19.92 -15.30
C LYS A 17 -14.64 20.86 -15.90
N ALA A 18 -15.09 21.98 -16.49
CA ALA A 18 -14.25 22.94 -17.19
C ALA A 18 -13.18 23.58 -16.29
N LYS A 19 -13.54 23.89 -15.03
CA LYS A 19 -12.63 24.49 -14.05
C LYS A 19 -11.56 23.47 -13.62
N GLU A 20 -11.97 22.26 -13.28
CA GLU A 20 -11.08 21.15 -12.91
C GLU A 20 -9.92 20.95 -13.87
N VAL A 21 -10.23 20.89 -15.17
CA VAL A 21 -9.23 20.59 -16.21
C VAL A 21 -8.24 21.74 -16.35
N VAL A 22 -8.72 22.97 -16.30
CA VAL A 22 -7.89 24.19 -16.37
C VAL A 22 -7.01 24.33 -15.14
N GLU A 23 -7.54 24.07 -13.95
CA GLU A 23 -6.78 24.11 -12.71
C GLU A 23 -5.76 22.97 -12.64
N LEU A 24 -6.10 21.76 -13.10
CA LEU A 24 -5.16 20.64 -13.23
C LEU A 24 -4.01 20.97 -14.17
N ILE A 25 -4.31 21.53 -15.35
CA ILE A 25 -3.31 21.99 -16.33
C ILE A 25 -2.35 23.00 -15.68
N ARG A 26 -2.88 24.00 -14.95
CA ARG A 26 -2.08 25.04 -14.28
C ARG A 26 -1.26 24.52 -13.11
N ILE A 27 -1.85 23.76 -12.17
CA ILE A 27 -1.17 23.26 -10.96
C ILE A 27 -0.06 22.27 -11.34
N GLN A 28 -0.30 21.41 -12.34
CA GLN A 28 0.70 20.45 -12.80
C GLN A 28 1.65 21.03 -13.85
N ASN A 29 1.42 22.26 -14.35
CA ASN A 29 2.21 22.85 -15.43
C ASN A 29 2.27 21.91 -16.65
N LEU A 30 1.08 21.45 -17.08
CA LEU A 30 0.92 20.59 -18.26
C LEU A 30 1.08 21.41 -19.54
N ARG A 31 1.65 20.79 -20.56
CA ARG A 31 1.70 21.31 -21.95
C ARG A 31 0.77 20.58 -22.91
N LEU A 32 0.36 19.37 -22.53
CA LEU A 32 -0.57 18.53 -23.26
C LEU A 32 -1.43 17.79 -22.25
N MET A 33 -2.74 17.76 -22.49
CA MET A 33 -3.71 17.05 -21.69
C MET A 33 -4.64 16.23 -22.58
N SER A 34 -4.49 14.91 -22.54
CA SER A 34 -5.38 13.94 -23.16
C SER A 34 -6.54 13.62 -22.22
N MET A 35 -7.76 13.59 -22.74
CA MET A 35 -8.95 13.24 -21.96
C MET A 35 -9.83 12.25 -22.70
N VAL A 36 -10.26 11.21 -21.99
CA VAL A 36 -11.13 10.14 -22.50
C VAL A 36 -12.45 10.08 -21.73
N GLU A 37 -13.50 9.54 -22.37
CA GLU A 37 -14.92 9.68 -21.98
C GLU A 37 -15.40 11.13 -21.83
N THR A 38 -15.05 12.05 -22.73
CA THR A 38 -15.44 13.47 -22.54
C THR A 38 -16.95 13.71 -22.65
N LYS A 39 -17.67 12.96 -23.51
CA LYS A 39 -19.13 13.02 -23.73
C LYS A 39 -19.64 14.41 -24.16
N ILE A 40 -18.77 15.25 -24.71
CA ILE A 40 -19.11 16.61 -25.17
C ILE A 40 -19.85 16.54 -26.50
N MET A 41 -21.14 16.85 -26.51
CA MET A 41 -21.97 16.91 -27.72
C MET A 41 -21.37 17.89 -28.75
N GLY A 42 -21.35 17.49 -30.02
CA GLY A 42 -20.70 18.24 -31.10
C GLY A 42 -19.16 18.32 -31.03
N GLY A 43 -18.55 18.05 -29.88
CA GLY A 43 -17.09 18.17 -29.67
C GLY A 43 -16.62 19.59 -29.32
N ASN A 44 -17.50 20.57 -29.18
CA ASN A 44 -17.18 21.97 -28.91
C ASN A 44 -16.12 22.14 -27.80
N PRO A 45 -14.87 22.55 -28.09
CA PRO A 45 -13.80 22.64 -27.10
C PRO A 45 -13.76 23.97 -26.34
N ASN A 46 -14.57 24.97 -26.75
CA ASN A 46 -14.43 26.36 -26.32
C ASN A 46 -14.70 26.56 -24.82
N PHE A 47 -15.48 25.68 -24.20
CA PHE A 47 -15.69 25.74 -22.76
C PHE A 47 -14.42 25.43 -21.95
N ILE A 48 -13.39 24.80 -22.53
CA ILE A 48 -12.05 24.70 -21.93
C ILE A 48 -11.11 25.75 -22.51
N LEU A 49 -11.06 25.91 -23.85
CA LEU A 49 -10.13 26.85 -24.49
C LEU A 49 -10.33 28.30 -24.00
N ASN A 50 -11.56 28.77 -23.83
CA ASN A 50 -11.86 30.12 -23.34
C ASN A 50 -11.46 30.37 -21.87
N ARG A 51 -10.93 29.34 -21.17
CA ARG A 51 -10.45 29.41 -19.78
C ARG A 51 -8.94 29.19 -19.67
N LEU A 52 -8.32 28.73 -20.75
CA LEU A 52 -6.87 28.62 -20.93
C LEU A 52 -6.34 29.88 -21.63
N ASP A 53 -5.02 29.96 -21.78
CA ASP A 53 -4.39 31.06 -22.52
C ASP A 53 -4.58 30.85 -24.03
N ASN A 54 -4.58 31.93 -24.81
CA ASN A 54 -4.88 31.92 -26.26
C ASN A 54 -3.92 31.07 -27.11
N THR A 55 -2.85 30.52 -26.52
CA THR A 55 -1.92 29.58 -27.17
C THR A 55 -2.43 28.14 -27.17
N TRP A 56 -3.46 27.81 -26.38
CA TRP A 56 -4.01 26.46 -26.29
C TRP A 56 -4.96 26.14 -27.44
N THR A 57 -4.86 24.92 -27.95
CA THR A 57 -5.76 24.38 -28.98
C THR A 57 -6.16 22.93 -28.65
N CYS A 58 -7.04 22.33 -29.47
CA CYS A 58 -7.63 21.02 -29.22
C CYS A 58 -7.88 20.23 -30.52
N CYS A 59 -7.83 18.90 -30.43
CA CYS A 59 -8.42 17.99 -31.42
C CYS A 59 -9.30 16.93 -30.73
N HIS A 60 -10.28 16.39 -31.44
CA HIS A 60 -11.28 15.48 -30.85
C HIS A 60 -11.88 14.49 -31.85
N ASN A 61 -12.39 13.36 -31.36
CA ASN A 61 -13.04 12.32 -32.18
C ASN A 61 -14.59 12.37 -32.21
N SER A 62 -15.18 13.55 -31.99
CA SER A 62 -16.62 13.79 -32.20
C SER A 62 -17.06 13.39 -33.61
N ASN A 63 -18.23 12.77 -33.74
CA ASN A 63 -18.83 12.43 -35.04
C ASN A 63 -20.22 13.06 -35.25
N GLY A 64 -20.51 14.17 -34.54
CA GLY A 64 -21.76 14.92 -34.64
C GLY A 64 -22.93 14.28 -33.89
N GLN A 65 -23.27 13.03 -34.22
CA GLN A 65 -24.37 12.28 -33.58
C GLN A 65 -24.04 11.82 -32.16
N ASN A 66 -22.78 11.44 -31.90
CA ASN A 66 -22.29 11.19 -30.55
C ASN A 66 -21.30 12.30 -30.16
N GLY A 67 -21.32 12.66 -28.88
CA GLY A 67 -20.31 13.55 -28.33
C GLY A 67 -18.89 12.98 -28.44
N ALA A 68 -17.89 13.86 -28.41
CA ALA A 68 -16.49 13.46 -28.37
C ALA A 68 -16.23 12.44 -27.25
N ARG A 69 -15.41 11.43 -27.53
CA ARG A 69 -14.95 10.46 -26.53
C ARG A 69 -13.51 10.71 -26.13
N ILE A 70 -12.67 11.09 -27.08
CA ILE A 70 -11.27 11.47 -26.88
C ILE A 70 -11.13 12.93 -27.32
N MET A 71 -10.53 13.74 -26.46
CA MET A 71 -10.13 15.11 -26.75
C MET A 71 -8.70 15.32 -26.25
N VAL A 72 -7.84 15.92 -27.07
CA VAL A 72 -6.45 16.22 -26.69
C VAL A 72 -6.25 17.73 -26.82
N PHE A 73 -5.82 18.36 -25.73
CA PHE A 73 -5.53 19.79 -25.62
C PHE A 73 -4.04 20.00 -25.50
N TRP A 74 -3.48 21.01 -26.16
CA TRP A 74 -2.06 21.34 -26.04
C TRP A 74 -1.76 22.83 -26.25
N ASP A 75 -0.64 23.28 -25.70
CA ASP A 75 -0.12 24.64 -25.84
C ASP A 75 0.79 24.77 -27.07
N THR A 76 0.33 25.53 -28.06
CA THR A 76 1.04 25.75 -29.34
C THR A 76 2.32 26.59 -29.21
N SER A 77 2.49 27.31 -28.09
CA SER A 77 3.72 28.08 -27.85
C SER A 77 4.94 27.17 -27.59
N VAL A 78 4.70 25.97 -27.05
CA VAL A 78 5.74 24.99 -26.67
C VAL A 78 5.70 23.70 -27.48
N LEU A 79 4.53 23.29 -27.99
CA LEU A 79 4.36 22.08 -28.78
C LEU A 79 3.88 22.38 -30.20
N ASN A 80 4.65 21.93 -31.19
CA ASN A 80 4.17 21.76 -32.55
C ASN A 80 3.58 20.34 -32.68
N VAL A 81 2.29 20.22 -32.96
CA VAL A 81 1.56 18.94 -32.97
C VAL A 81 0.89 18.73 -34.31
N GLN A 82 1.25 17.64 -34.99
CA GLN A 82 0.58 17.17 -36.19
C GLN A 82 -0.35 16.02 -35.83
N VAL A 83 -1.64 16.18 -36.10
CA VAL A 83 -2.62 15.10 -35.96
C VAL A 83 -2.48 14.16 -37.15
N LEU A 84 -2.13 12.90 -36.90
CA LEU A 84 -1.92 11.88 -37.93
C LEU A 84 -3.13 10.95 -38.09
N LEU A 85 -3.90 10.74 -37.01
CA LEU A 85 -5.13 9.95 -37.03
C LEU A 85 -6.11 10.45 -35.97
N ILE A 86 -7.39 10.48 -36.34
CA ILE A 86 -8.52 10.52 -35.41
C ILE A 86 -9.48 9.39 -35.78
N ASN A 87 -9.79 8.49 -34.86
CA ASN A 87 -10.86 7.50 -35.01
C ASN A 87 -11.64 7.30 -33.69
N LYS A 88 -12.59 6.36 -33.67
CA LYS A 88 -13.48 6.10 -32.53
C LYS A 88 -12.75 5.68 -31.23
N GLN A 89 -11.56 5.09 -31.35
CA GLN A 89 -10.80 4.47 -30.24
C GLN A 89 -9.39 5.05 -30.04
N ALA A 90 -8.88 5.87 -30.96
CA ALA A 90 -7.55 6.47 -30.88
C ALA A 90 -7.46 7.85 -31.53
N ILE A 91 -6.61 8.70 -30.97
CA ILE A 91 -6.03 9.87 -31.63
C ILE A 91 -4.51 9.68 -31.64
N HIS A 92 -3.89 9.71 -32.82
CA HIS A 92 -2.44 9.57 -33.00
C HIS A 92 -1.83 10.90 -33.43
N LEU A 93 -0.76 11.31 -32.75
CA LEU A 93 -0.11 12.61 -32.89
C LEU A 93 1.39 12.43 -33.10
N ALA A 94 1.97 13.16 -34.05
CA ALA A 94 3.40 13.48 -34.03
C ALA A 94 3.59 14.80 -33.30
N ILE A 95 4.54 14.83 -32.36
CA ILE A 95 4.80 15.98 -31.49
C ILE A 95 6.26 16.37 -31.61
N GLN A 96 6.49 17.65 -31.86
CA GLN A 96 7.80 18.30 -31.77
C GLN A 96 7.74 19.28 -30.60
N ASP A 97 8.48 18.96 -29.54
CA ASP A 97 8.53 19.71 -28.29
C ASP A 97 9.71 20.70 -28.31
N ARG A 98 9.39 21.98 -28.43
CA ARG A 98 10.39 23.06 -28.57
C ARG A 98 11.25 23.25 -27.32
N THR A 99 10.80 22.75 -26.16
CA THR A 99 11.47 22.96 -24.88
C THR A 99 12.38 21.80 -24.47
N LEU A 100 12.03 20.59 -24.92
CA LEU A 100 12.87 19.40 -24.81
C LEU A 100 13.82 19.29 -26.01
N ASN A 101 13.55 20.04 -27.09
CA ASN A 101 14.21 19.90 -28.39
C ASN A 101 14.10 18.47 -28.96
N ALA A 102 12.95 17.84 -28.75
CA ALA A 102 12.70 16.44 -29.01
C ALA A 102 11.47 16.23 -29.88
N SER A 103 11.45 15.15 -30.66
CA SER A 103 10.29 14.72 -31.45
C SER A 103 9.88 13.30 -31.07
N TYR A 104 8.59 13.09 -30.82
CA TYR A 104 8.04 11.81 -30.37
C TYR A 104 6.59 11.65 -30.84
N PHE A 105 6.11 10.41 -30.83
CA PHE A 105 4.72 10.07 -31.14
C PHE A 105 3.90 9.89 -29.86
N LEU A 106 2.61 10.24 -29.95
CA LEU A 106 1.65 10.08 -28.86
C LEU A 106 0.37 9.42 -29.38
N SER A 107 -0.08 8.36 -28.72
CA SER A 107 -1.40 7.75 -28.97
C SER A 107 -2.29 7.88 -27.75
N CYS A 108 -3.37 8.64 -27.91
CA CYS A 108 -4.42 8.81 -26.91
C CYS A 108 -5.53 7.80 -27.22
N VAL A 109 -5.69 6.76 -26.39
CA VAL A 109 -6.56 5.61 -26.67
C VAL A 109 -7.75 5.48 -25.71
N TYR A 110 -8.87 5.01 -26.23
CA TYR A 110 -10.07 4.63 -25.50
C TYR A 110 -10.68 3.36 -26.14
N GLY A 111 -10.31 2.19 -25.63
CA GLY A 111 -10.74 0.91 -26.16
C GLY A 111 -12.23 0.64 -25.96
N SER A 112 -12.89 0.03 -26.94
CA SER A 112 -14.31 -0.33 -26.82
C SER A 112 -14.53 -1.36 -25.72
N ASN A 113 -15.70 -1.30 -25.06
CA ASN A 113 -16.13 -2.33 -24.12
C ASN A 113 -16.42 -3.67 -24.84
N ALA A 114 -16.75 -3.64 -26.14
CA ALA A 114 -16.92 -4.83 -26.94
C ALA A 114 -15.56 -5.37 -27.43
N ARG A 115 -15.20 -6.59 -27.01
CA ARG A 115 -13.93 -7.25 -27.38
C ARG A 115 -13.69 -7.29 -28.89
N ARG A 116 -14.76 -7.52 -29.68
CA ARG A 116 -14.69 -7.57 -31.16
C ARG A 116 -14.26 -6.23 -31.76
N GLU A 117 -14.92 -5.13 -31.37
CA GLU A 117 -14.58 -3.77 -31.82
C GLU A 117 -13.21 -3.32 -31.32
N ARG A 118 -12.80 -3.76 -30.12
CA ARG A 118 -11.49 -3.41 -29.57
C ARG A 118 -10.34 -3.97 -30.40
N LYS A 119 -10.56 -5.04 -31.18
CA LYS A 119 -9.53 -5.60 -32.06
C LYS A 119 -8.99 -4.56 -33.05
N ASP A 120 -9.87 -3.72 -33.61
CA ASP A 120 -9.49 -2.62 -34.51
C ASP A 120 -8.44 -1.68 -33.88
N MET A 121 -8.46 -1.51 -32.56
CA MET A 121 -7.48 -0.70 -31.83
C MET A 121 -6.13 -1.43 -31.67
N TRP A 122 -6.14 -2.76 -31.52
CA TRP A 122 -4.91 -3.57 -31.46
C TRP A 122 -4.23 -3.63 -32.83
N ASP A 123 -4.99 -3.90 -33.89
CA ASP A 123 -4.50 -3.94 -35.26
C ASP A 123 -3.92 -2.56 -35.66
N LEU A 124 -4.55 -1.46 -35.20
CA LEU A 124 -4.03 -0.10 -35.33
C LEU A 124 -2.71 0.13 -34.59
N ILE A 125 -2.62 -0.27 -33.31
CA ILE A 125 -1.39 -0.13 -32.51
C ILE A 125 -0.24 -0.90 -33.15
N TYR A 126 -0.48 -2.09 -33.67
CA TYR A 126 0.51 -2.86 -34.42
C TYR A 126 0.93 -2.16 -35.73
N SER A 127 -0.01 -1.59 -36.49
CA SER A 127 0.32 -0.83 -37.71
C SER A 127 1.24 0.38 -37.43
N PHE A 128 1.04 1.06 -36.30
CA PHE A 128 1.91 2.14 -35.86
C PHE A 128 3.27 1.64 -35.36
N SER A 129 3.34 0.54 -34.61
CA SER A 129 4.62 -0.01 -34.14
C SER A 129 5.58 -0.39 -35.27
N THR A 130 5.05 -0.85 -36.41
CA THR A 130 5.86 -1.20 -37.59
C THR A 130 6.35 0.00 -38.41
N SER A 131 5.77 1.19 -38.23
CA SER A 131 6.06 2.39 -39.04
C SER A 131 6.77 3.51 -38.28
N ILE A 132 6.64 3.54 -36.95
CA ILE A 132 7.27 4.55 -36.09
C ILE A 132 8.78 4.32 -35.94
N LYS A 133 9.56 5.42 -36.01
CA LYS A 133 11.03 5.43 -35.88
C LYS A 133 11.56 6.37 -34.78
N LEU A 134 10.67 6.93 -33.96
CA LEU A 134 10.97 7.83 -32.84
C LEU A 134 10.28 7.30 -31.58
N PRO A 135 10.62 7.78 -30.36
CA PRO A 135 9.94 7.35 -29.15
C PRO A 135 8.42 7.51 -29.25
N TRP A 136 7.70 6.54 -28.71
CA TRP A 136 6.25 6.49 -28.77
C TRP A 136 5.67 6.17 -27.40
N ALA A 137 4.69 6.97 -26.98
CA ALA A 137 3.90 6.70 -25.79
C ALA A 137 2.43 6.45 -26.15
N LEU A 138 1.83 5.45 -25.49
CA LEU A 138 0.40 5.20 -25.53
C LEU A 138 -0.19 5.55 -24.15
N PHE A 139 -1.27 6.33 -24.15
CA PHE A 139 -1.95 6.81 -22.95
C PHE A 139 -3.46 6.73 -23.09
N GLY A 140 -4.15 6.42 -21.99
CA GLY A 140 -5.60 6.44 -21.93
C GLY A 140 -6.16 5.17 -21.31
N ASP A 141 -7.34 4.78 -21.75
CA ASP A 141 -8.09 3.67 -21.18
C ASP A 141 -8.19 2.53 -22.21
N PHE A 142 -7.42 1.47 -21.98
CA PHE A 142 -7.43 0.30 -22.86
C PHE A 142 -8.67 -0.58 -22.68
N ASN A 143 -9.46 -0.36 -21.61
CA ASN A 143 -10.55 -1.23 -21.14
C ASN A 143 -10.17 -2.73 -21.02
N ALA A 144 -8.88 -3.03 -20.94
CA ALA A 144 -8.29 -4.37 -20.89
C ALA A 144 -7.36 -4.49 -19.67
N CYS A 145 -7.35 -5.65 -19.04
CA CYS A 145 -6.39 -5.97 -17.98
C CYS A 145 -5.18 -6.68 -18.59
N LYS A 146 -4.00 -6.35 -18.09
CA LYS A 146 -2.73 -7.00 -18.43
C LYS A 146 -2.57 -8.31 -17.65
N ASP A 147 -2.88 -8.31 -16.35
CA ASP A 147 -2.67 -9.47 -15.47
C ASP A 147 -3.97 -9.87 -14.75
N LEU A 148 -4.14 -11.18 -14.48
CA LEU A 148 -5.35 -11.71 -13.84
C LEU A 148 -5.63 -11.10 -12.44
N SER A 149 -4.59 -10.56 -11.80
CA SER A 149 -4.67 -9.89 -10.49
C SER A 149 -5.11 -8.43 -10.54
N GLU A 150 -5.23 -7.81 -11.72
CA GLU A 150 -5.64 -6.39 -11.84
C GLU A 150 -7.15 -6.19 -11.65
N LYS A 151 -7.95 -7.26 -11.71
CA LYS A 151 -9.39 -7.22 -11.47
C LYS A 151 -9.75 -7.91 -10.16
N GLU A 152 -10.20 -7.13 -9.20
CA GLU A 152 -10.80 -7.64 -7.96
C GLU A 152 -12.33 -7.50 -8.00
N GLY A 153 -13.04 -8.63 -7.86
CA GLY A 153 -14.51 -8.68 -7.89
C GLY A 153 -15.14 -8.85 -9.28
N GLY A 154 -16.46 -9.05 -9.30
CA GLY A 154 -17.22 -9.40 -10.50
C GLY A 154 -16.84 -10.77 -11.08
N THR A 155 -17.14 -11.00 -12.36
CA THR A 155 -16.71 -12.20 -13.09
C THR A 155 -15.18 -12.25 -13.15
N PRO A 156 -14.52 -13.34 -12.68
CA PRO A 156 -13.07 -13.50 -12.78
C PRO A 156 -12.58 -13.38 -14.22
N LEU A 157 -11.35 -12.87 -14.41
CA LEU A 157 -10.69 -12.90 -15.71
C LEU A 157 -10.25 -14.33 -16.03
N SER A 158 -10.45 -14.74 -17.29
CA SER A 158 -9.79 -15.90 -17.87
C SER A 158 -8.46 -15.50 -18.53
N PRO A 159 -7.53 -16.44 -18.77
CA PRO A 159 -6.36 -16.18 -19.61
C PRO A 159 -6.73 -15.67 -21.01
N SER A 160 -7.92 -16.01 -21.51
CA SER A 160 -8.39 -15.51 -22.81
C SER A 160 -8.72 -14.02 -22.80
N ASP A 161 -9.13 -13.44 -21.67
CA ASP A 161 -9.54 -12.03 -21.57
C ASP A 161 -8.35 -11.07 -21.57
N ILE A 162 -7.20 -11.52 -21.06
CA ILE A 162 -5.95 -10.77 -21.04
C ILE A 162 -5.08 -11.03 -22.28
N LYS A 163 -5.37 -12.09 -23.06
CA LYS A 163 -4.54 -12.54 -24.18
C LYS A 163 -4.34 -11.45 -25.23
N ASP A 164 -5.41 -10.87 -25.75
CA ASP A 164 -5.34 -9.94 -26.88
C ASP A 164 -4.50 -8.69 -26.54
N PHE A 165 -4.57 -8.22 -25.29
CA PHE A 165 -3.78 -7.08 -24.83
C PHE A 165 -2.30 -7.44 -24.60
N ASN A 166 -1.99 -8.59 -23.99
CA ASN A 166 -0.59 -9.02 -23.84
C ASN A 166 0.06 -9.33 -25.19
N ASN A 167 -0.68 -9.93 -26.13
CA ASN A 167 -0.22 -10.11 -27.51
C ASN A 167 0.10 -8.74 -28.14
N CYS A 168 -0.83 -7.79 -28.10
CA CYS A 168 -0.60 -6.43 -28.61
C CYS A 168 0.67 -5.77 -28.01
N LEU A 169 0.91 -5.93 -26.70
CA LEU A 169 2.14 -5.42 -26.06
C LEU A 169 3.40 -6.10 -26.59
N ILE A 170 3.37 -7.41 -26.84
CA ILE A 170 4.51 -8.18 -27.39
C ILE A 170 4.74 -7.81 -28.86
N ASP A 171 3.69 -7.88 -29.67
CA ASP A 171 3.72 -7.67 -31.12
C ASP A 171 4.14 -6.23 -31.48
N ALA A 172 3.77 -5.25 -30.64
CA ALA A 172 4.18 -3.85 -30.77
C ALA A 172 5.44 -3.47 -29.96
N ASN A 173 6.10 -4.44 -29.30
CA ASN A 173 7.28 -4.25 -28.44
C ASN A 173 7.12 -3.15 -27.37
N LEU A 174 5.94 -3.08 -26.76
CA LEU A 174 5.56 -2.04 -25.79
C LEU A 174 5.88 -2.47 -24.35
N THR A 175 6.63 -1.63 -23.64
CA THR A 175 6.90 -1.82 -22.21
C THR A 175 5.85 -1.11 -21.36
N PHE A 176 5.17 -1.87 -20.49
CA PHE A 176 4.19 -1.31 -19.54
C PHE A 176 4.89 -0.60 -18.36
N LEU A 177 4.49 0.64 -18.07
CA LEU A 177 5.15 1.49 -17.07
C LEU A 177 4.18 1.95 -15.97
N ILE A 178 4.31 1.38 -14.76
CA ILE A 178 3.66 1.90 -13.55
C ILE A 178 4.60 2.93 -12.88
N PRO A 179 4.19 4.18 -12.63
CA PRO A 179 5.02 5.16 -11.93
C PRO A 179 5.40 4.69 -10.51
N LYS A 180 6.71 4.46 -10.28
CA LYS A 180 7.26 4.07 -8.96
C LYS A 180 6.85 5.03 -7.83
N ALA A 181 6.55 6.30 -8.15
CA ALA A 181 6.04 7.30 -7.21
C ALA A 181 4.67 6.94 -6.63
N THR A 182 3.74 6.40 -7.43
CA THR A 182 2.41 5.96 -7.00
C THR A 182 2.51 4.82 -5.99
N ILE A 183 3.31 3.80 -6.31
CA ILE A 183 3.60 2.67 -5.41
C ILE A 183 4.26 3.16 -4.11
N LYS A 184 5.18 4.13 -4.19
CA LYS A 184 5.85 4.73 -3.02
C LYS A 184 4.90 5.54 -2.15
N ASN A 185 3.92 6.24 -2.73
CA ASN A 185 2.90 7.00 -2.00
C ASN A 185 1.90 6.09 -1.28
N ILE A 186 1.40 5.04 -1.96
CA ILE A 186 0.54 4.01 -1.35
C ILE A 186 1.24 3.39 -0.13
N ASN A 187 2.49 2.94 -0.31
CA ASN A 187 3.27 2.36 0.78
C ASN A 187 3.55 3.35 1.93
N GLN A 188 3.73 4.64 1.64
CA GLN A 188 3.87 5.66 2.69
C GLN A 188 2.56 5.86 3.48
N LEU A 189 1.40 5.90 2.82
CA LEU A 189 0.10 6.03 3.49
C LEU A 189 -0.15 4.83 4.40
N CYS A 190 0.06 3.60 3.90
CA CYS A 190 -0.05 2.38 4.70
C CYS A 190 0.92 2.36 5.89
N MET A 191 2.19 2.76 5.69
CA MET A 191 3.15 2.84 6.80
C MET A 191 2.77 3.88 7.86
N ARG A 192 2.23 5.03 7.44
CA ARG A 192 1.82 6.11 8.37
C ARG A 192 0.66 5.65 9.25
N PHE A 193 -0.36 5.04 8.65
CA PHE A 193 -1.54 4.52 9.33
C PHE A 193 -1.20 3.40 10.34
N LEU A 194 -0.35 2.45 9.95
CA LEU A 194 -0.03 1.28 10.79
C LEU A 194 1.07 1.53 11.83
N TRP A 195 2.02 2.43 11.55
CA TRP A 195 3.27 2.53 12.33
C TRP A 195 3.70 3.95 12.72
N GLY A 196 3.08 5.00 12.15
CA GLY A 196 3.63 6.36 12.16
C GLY A 196 3.17 7.27 13.30
N GLY A 197 1.86 7.29 13.61
CA GLY A 197 1.29 7.96 14.79
C GLY A 197 1.49 9.47 14.95
N ALA A 198 2.10 10.19 13.99
CA ALA A 198 2.47 11.60 14.13
C ALA A 198 2.16 12.43 12.87
N ASP A 199 1.95 13.72 13.11
CA ASP A 199 1.35 14.68 12.20
C ASP A 199 2.05 14.93 10.86
N LEU A 200 1.30 15.52 9.94
CA LEU A 200 1.75 15.98 8.62
C LEU A 200 2.84 17.07 8.72
N LYS A 201 4.12 16.68 8.87
CA LYS A 201 5.22 17.60 8.54
C LYS A 201 5.14 17.98 7.06
N LYS A 202 4.66 19.21 6.80
CA LYS A 202 4.62 19.86 5.49
C LYS A 202 6.03 20.04 4.91
N LYS A 203 6.59 18.99 4.31
CA LYS A 203 7.67 19.11 3.31
C LYS A 203 7.31 18.29 2.08
N ARG A 204 7.06 18.99 0.97
CA ARG A 204 6.88 18.39 -0.36
C ARG A 204 8.11 17.51 -0.64
N SER A 205 7.89 16.22 -0.88
CA SER A 205 8.98 15.31 -1.23
C SER A 205 9.32 15.50 -2.71
N LYS A 206 10.51 16.02 -2.99
CA LYS A 206 11.01 16.09 -4.38
C LYS A 206 11.18 14.67 -4.93
N VAL A 207 10.69 14.43 -6.14
CA VAL A 207 10.84 13.16 -6.86
C VAL A 207 12.31 12.96 -7.21
N ALA A 208 12.79 11.72 -7.13
CA ALA A 208 14.12 11.34 -7.58
C ALA A 208 14.12 9.86 -7.99
N TRP A 209 14.75 9.58 -9.13
CA TRP A 209 14.88 8.27 -9.73
C TRP A 209 16.14 7.57 -9.22
N LYS A 210 16.07 6.24 -9.19
CA LYS A 210 17.22 5.38 -9.51
C LYS A 210 16.71 4.29 -10.45
N ASP A 211 17.11 4.46 -11.70
CA ASP A 211 17.22 3.55 -12.83
C ASP A 211 16.15 2.45 -13.00
N PRO A 212 15.37 2.57 -14.08
CA PRO A 212 14.89 1.40 -14.81
C PRO A 212 14.78 1.68 -16.32
N VAL A 213 15.91 1.87 -17.02
CA VAL A 213 15.93 1.99 -18.50
C VAL A 213 17.20 1.28 -19.01
N PRO A 214 17.16 0.51 -20.12
CA PRO A 214 18.38 0.17 -20.85
C PRO A 214 19.10 1.46 -21.27
N GLN A 215 20.37 1.61 -20.91
CA GLN A 215 21.04 2.92 -20.78
C GLN A 215 21.39 3.65 -22.10
N ASN A 216 20.87 3.19 -23.24
CA ASN A 216 21.44 3.50 -24.56
C ASN A 216 20.53 4.31 -25.51
N ASP A 217 19.38 4.83 -25.04
CA ASP A 217 18.52 5.71 -25.87
C ASP A 217 18.20 7.02 -25.14
N LEU A 218 18.78 8.12 -25.63
CA LEU A 218 18.63 9.47 -25.10
C LEU A 218 17.17 9.96 -25.17
N GLN A 219 16.47 9.63 -26.26
CA GLN A 219 15.16 10.19 -26.56
C GLN A 219 14.07 9.56 -25.68
N VAL A 220 14.27 8.30 -25.28
CA VAL A 220 13.44 7.62 -24.26
C VAL A 220 13.60 8.28 -22.89
N MET A 221 14.79 8.79 -22.53
CA MET A 221 15.01 9.50 -21.26
C MET A 221 14.30 10.86 -21.21
N GLU A 222 14.23 11.58 -22.33
CA GLU A 222 13.53 12.88 -22.44
C GLU A 222 12.02 12.72 -22.29
N LEU A 223 11.43 11.77 -23.03
CA LEU A 223 10.01 11.41 -22.92
C LEU A 223 9.66 10.96 -21.49
N TRP A 224 10.53 10.16 -20.86
CA TRP A 224 10.39 9.73 -19.47
C TRP A 224 10.35 10.95 -18.53
N SER A 225 11.22 11.95 -18.69
CA SER A 225 11.20 13.16 -17.84
C SER A 225 9.91 13.99 -17.95
N ALA A 226 9.22 13.96 -19.09
CA ALA A 226 7.98 14.69 -19.32
C ALA A 226 6.74 14.04 -18.68
N VAL A 227 6.71 12.71 -18.57
CA VAL A 227 5.51 11.95 -18.13
C VAL A 227 5.47 11.77 -16.60
N GLN A 228 6.62 11.85 -15.94
CA GLN A 228 6.80 11.49 -14.53
C GLN A 228 6.11 12.35 -13.49
N ASN A 229 5.80 13.60 -13.82
CA ASN A 229 5.41 14.61 -12.83
C ASN A 229 3.88 14.78 -12.71
N THR A 230 3.10 14.13 -13.57
CA THR A 230 1.65 14.30 -13.73
C THR A 230 0.85 13.72 -12.57
N SER A 231 0.04 14.55 -11.90
CA SER A 231 -0.86 14.13 -10.83
C SER A 231 -2.30 13.89 -11.31
N ILE A 232 -3.02 13.00 -10.63
CA ILE A 232 -4.46 12.73 -10.81
C ILE A 232 -5.20 13.25 -9.58
N TYR A 233 -6.22 14.10 -9.76
CA TYR A 233 -7.08 14.64 -8.69
C TYR A 233 -8.53 14.81 -9.16
N GLU A 234 -9.49 14.75 -8.24
CA GLU A 234 -10.94 14.75 -8.49
C GLU A 234 -11.66 15.94 -7.83
N GLU A 235 -12.46 16.69 -8.61
CA GLU A 235 -13.56 17.58 -8.16
C GLU A 235 -14.88 16.79 -7.98
N GLU A 236 -15.79 17.31 -7.17
CA GLU A 236 -17.00 16.64 -6.65
C GLU A 236 -18.21 16.61 -7.64
N GLU A 237 -19.44 16.48 -7.12
CA GLU A 237 -20.67 16.20 -7.90
C GLU A 237 -21.20 17.44 -8.65
N LYS A 238 -21.68 17.41 -9.91
CA LYS A 238 -22.00 16.32 -10.86
C LYS A 238 -23.29 15.53 -10.54
N ASP A 239 -23.64 14.58 -11.42
CA ASP A 239 -24.68 13.58 -11.20
C ASP A 239 -24.32 12.65 -10.04
N GLN A 240 -25.31 12.21 -9.24
CA GLN A 240 -25.05 11.42 -8.04
C GLN A 240 -24.81 9.94 -8.33
N ILE A 241 -23.61 9.46 -7.99
CA ILE A 241 -23.27 8.04 -8.03
C ILE A 241 -23.92 7.36 -6.81
N VAL A 242 -25.11 6.79 -7.02
CA VAL A 242 -25.80 6.03 -5.98
C VAL A 242 -25.15 4.66 -5.76
N TRP A 243 -24.57 4.51 -4.57
CA TRP A 243 -23.99 3.27 -4.06
C TRP A 243 -25.08 2.23 -3.79
N SER A 244 -25.35 1.36 -4.76
CA SER A 244 -26.47 0.40 -4.72
C SER A 244 -26.52 -0.55 -3.52
N PRO A 245 -25.40 -0.94 -2.86
CA PRO A 245 -25.45 -1.69 -1.58
C PRO A 245 -25.84 -0.86 -0.35
N HIS A 246 -26.28 0.39 -0.49
CA HIS A 246 -26.88 1.19 0.58
C HIS A 246 -28.28 1.69 0.14
N PRO A 247 -29.36 1.50 0.93
CA PRO A 247 -30.74 1.78 0.51
C PRO A 247 -31.02 3.23 0.06
N LYS A 248 -30.23 4.20 0.53
CA LYS A 248 -30.36 5.61 0.16
C LYS A 248 -29.40 6.06 -0.95
N GLY A 249 -28.69 5.12 -1.61
CA GLY A 249 -27.64 5.45 -2.58
C GLY A 249 -26.38 6.11 -1.99
N ILE A 250 -26.36 6.45 -0.71
CA ILE A 250 -25.18 7.07 -0.06
C ILE A 250 -24.02 6.07 -0.01
N PHE A 251 -22.88 6.43 -0.61
CA PHE A 251 -21.64 5.69 -0.45
C PHE A 251 -21.18 5.71 1.01
N SER A 252 -20.79 4.56 1.53
CA SER A 252 -20.03 4.49 2.78
C SER A 252 -18.95 3.43 2.67
N ILE A 253 -17.81 3.66 3.33
CA ILE A 253 -16.72 2.69 3.40
C ILE A 253 -17.22 1.37 4.00
N SER A 254 -18.21 1.41 4.91
CA SER A 254 -18.84 0.23 5.49
C SER A 254 -19.59 -0.61 4.45
N THR A 255 -20.42 0.02 3.63
CA THR A 255 -21.21 -0.67 2.59
C THR A 255 -20.37 -1.05 1.38
N ALA A 256 -19.33 -0.27 1.04
CA ALA A 256 -18.28 -0.63 0.09
C ALA A 256 -17.52 -1.89 0.52
N TYR A 257 -16.98 -1.87 1.73
CA TYR A 257 -16.31 -3.04 2.32
C TYR A 257 -17.26 -4.24 2.44
N ALA A 258 -18.54 -4.03 2.75
CA ALA A 258 -19.52 -5.11 2.84
C ALA A 258 -19.88 -5.76 1.49
N ALA A 259 -19.76 -5.03 0.37
CA ALA A 259 -19.97 -5.54 -0.98
C ALA A 259 -18.71 -6.19 -1.58
N LEU A 260 -17.53 -5.64 -1.28
CA LEU A 260 -16.24 -6.16 -1.74
C LEU A 260 -15.79 -7.41 -0.95
N ARG A 261 -16.06 -7.48 0.36
CA ARG A 261 -15.57 -8.58 1.19
C ARG A 261 -16.33 -9.88 0.92
N ARG A 262 -15.59 -10.97 0.71
CA ARG A 262 -16.13 -12.32 0.88
C ARG A 262 -16.53 -12.50 2.35
N ARG A 263 -17.81 -12.84 2.61
CA ARG A 263 -18.33 -13.07 3.97
C ARG A 263 -17.85 -14.43 4.48
N ASN A 264 -16.66 -14.45 5.06
CA ASN A 264 -16.22 -15.58 5.88
C ASN A 264 -17.05 -15.66 7.18
N THR A 265 -17.02 -16.82 7.84
CA THR A 265 -17.60 -17.00 9.18
C THR A 265 -17.07 -15.96 10.16
N LYS A 266 -17.92 -15.46 11.07
CA LYS A 266 -17.51 -14.50 12.09
C LYS A 266 -16.57 -15.20 13.07
N VAL A 267 -15.29 -14.90 12.95
CA VAL A 267 -14.27 -15.31 13.93
C VAL A 267 -14.53 -14.63 15.28
N ASP A 268 -14.34 -15.40 16.35
CA ASP A 268 -14.56 -14.99 17.74
C ASP A 268 -13.60 -13.89 18.21
N TRP A 269 -12.34 -13.96 17.77
CA TRP A 269 -11.29 -13.02 18.13
C TRP A 269 -11.49 -11.59 17.60
N THR A 270 -12.38 -11.36 16.61
CA THR A 270 -12.45 -10.05 15.93
C THR A 270 -12.79 -8.89 16.87
N ARG A 271 -13.73 -9.10 17.81
CA ARG A 271 -14.12 -8.09 18.82
C ARG A 271 -13.05 -7.88 19.89
N VAL A 272 -12.16 -8.86 20.08
CA VAL A 272 -11.06 -8.78 21.04
C VAL A 272 -9.91 -7.95 20.47
N VAL A 273 -9.57 -8.16 19.21
CA VAL A 273 -8.43 -7.50 18.56
C VAL A 273 -8.79 -6.12 17.99
N TRP A 274 -9.99 -5.96 17.44
CA TRP A 274 -10.45 -4.73 16.79
C TRP A 274 -11.65 -4.12 17.52
N HIS A 275 -11.42 -3.02 18.23
CA HIS A 275 -12.41 -2.27 19.01
C HIS A 275 -12.13 -0.77 18.97
N LYS A 276 -13.10 0.09 19.36
CA LYS A 276 -12.95 1.56 19.26
C LYS A 276 -11.73 2.12 20.00
N THR A 277 -11.40 1.54 21.17
CA THR A 277 -10.26 1.97 21.99
C THR A 277 -8.91 1.39 21.55
N SER A 278 -8.89 0.47 20.59
CA SER A 278 -7.67 -0.16 20.06
C SER A 278 -6.59 0.86 19.69
N ILE A 279 -5.34 0.53 19.98
CA ILE A 279 -4.17 1.18 19.39
C ILE A 279 -3.81 0.40 18.12
N PRO A 280 -3.91 0.97 16.90
CA PRO A 280 -3.83 0.20 15.65
C PRO A 280 -2.59 -0.69 15.52
N ARG A 281 -1.42 -0.19 15.91
CA ARG A 281 -0.15 -0.94 15.91
C ARG A 281 -0.18 -2.17 16.82
N GLN A 282 -0.73 -2.03 18.03
CA GLN A 282 -0.85 -3.13 19.00
C GLN A 282 -1.85 -4.18 18.49
N SER A 283 -3.02 -3.72 18.03
CA SER A 283 -4.06 -4.60 17.45
C SER A 283 -3.58 -5.33 16.21
N PHE A 284 -2.81 -4.69 15.32
CA PHE A 284 -2.22 -5.34 14.15
C PHE A 284 -1.17 -6.40 14.55
N THR A 285 -0.32 -6.11 15.53
CA THR A 285 0.65 -7.09 16.07
C THR A 285 -0.09 -8.27 16.71
N THR A 286 -1.18 -7.99 17.43
CA THR A 286 -2.03 -9.00 18.08
C THR A 286 -2.79 -9.84 17.05
N TRP A 287 -3.29 -9.24 15.96
CA TRP A 287 -3.88 -9.96 14.84
C TRP A 287 -2.88 -10.92 14.19
N LEU A 288 -1.64 -10.48 13.93
CA LEU A 288 -0.59 -11.35 13.41
C LEU A 288 -0.23 -12.47 14.40
N ALA A 289 -0.28 -12.21 15.70
CA ALA A 289 -0.14 -13.25 16.72
C ALA A 289 -1.28 -14.28 16.62
N VAL A 290 -2.54 -13.85 16.69
CA VAL A 290 -3.72 -14.73 16.59
C VAL A 290 -3.75 -15.56 15.30
N MET A 291 -3.24 -15.00 14.19
CA MET A 291 -3.13 -15.71 12.91
C MET A 291 -1.88 -16.62 12.79
N GLY A 292 -1.00 -16.68 13.80
CA GLY A 292 0.25 -17.45 13.78
C GLY A 292 1.28 -16.95 12.74
N LYS A 293 1.24 -15.66 12.38
CA LYS A 293 1.98 -15.05 11.25
C LYS A 293 3.18 -14.19 11.65
N LEU A 294 3.58 -14.18 12.93
CA LEU A 294 4.81 -13.51 13.39
C LEU A 294 6.06 -14.38 13.12
N ASP A 295 7.22 -13.77 12.90
CA ASP A 295 8.48 -14.45 12.57
C ASP A 295 9.21 -15.01 13.83
N THR A 296 8.53 -15.95 14.50
CA THR A 296 9.06 -16.71 15.64
C THR A 296 10.21 -17.65 15.22
N GLN A 297 11.10 -18.02 16.16
CA GLN A 297 12.31 -18.76 15.79
C GLN A 297 12.01 -20.16 15.25
N ASP A 298 10.93 -20.82 15.68
CA ASP A 298 10.42 -22.06 15.07
C ASP A 298 10.15 -21.92 13.56
N ARG A 299 9.52 -20.82 13.13
CA ARG A 299 9.25 -20.52 11.72
C ARG A 299 10.53 -20.21 10.97
N LEU A 300 11.42 -19.40 11.54
CA LEU A 300 12.72 -19.07 10.94
C LEU A 300 13.63 -20.32 10.81
N LEU A 301 13.59 -21.22 11.79
CA LEU A 301 14.24 -22.54 11.76
C LEU A 301 13.64 -23.41 10.62
N SER A 302 12.31 -23.47 10.50
CA SER A 302 11.63 -24.17 9.40
C SER A 302 11.95 -23.61 7.99
N TRP A 303 12.46 -22.38 7.93
CA TRP A 303 12.89 -21.72 6.68
C TRP A 303 14.40 -21.84 6.44
N GLY A 304 15.15 -22.50 7.34
CA GLY A 304 16.61 -22.63 7.24
C GLY A 304 17.40 -21.36 7.60
N VAL A 305 16.74 -20.35 8.19
CA VAL A 305 17.35 -19.07 8.57
C VAL A 305 18.10 -19.17 9.91
N LEU A 306 17.62 -20.03 10.81
CA LEU A 306 18.26 -20.34 12.08
C LEU A 306 18.67 -21.81 12.12
N LYS A 307 19.71 -22.14 12.89
CA LYS A 307 20.11 -23.53 13.18
C LYS A 307 19.51 -24.09 14.47
N VAL A 308 19.10 -23.21 15.40
CA VAL A 308 18.55 -23.56 16.72
C VAL A 308 17.41 -22.59 17.05
N SER A 309 16.37 -23.06 17.73
CA SER A 309 15.31 -22.23 18.30
C SER A 309 15.34 -22.34 19.83
N VAL A 310 15.62 -21.23 20.52
CA VAL A 310 15.62 -21.12 21.99
C VAL A 310 14.97 -19.79 22.40
N CYS A 311 14.00 -19.87 23.32
CA CYS A 311 13.25 -18.74 23.81
C CYS A 311 14.10 -17.77 24.64
N VAL A 312 14.40 -16.62 24.05
CA VAL A 312 15.12 -15.49 24.70
C VAL A 312 14.33 -14.82 25.84
N LEU A 313 13.03 -15.14 25.98
CA LEU A 313 12.23 -14.73 27.13
C LEU A 313 12.37 -15.70 28.32
N CYS A 314 12.63 -17.00 28.07
CA CYS A 314 12.84 -18.00 29.14
C CYS A 314 14.20 -17.88 29.83
N SER A 315 15.20 -17.33 29.15
CA SER A 315 16.54 -17.15 29.71
C SER A 315 16.53 -16.06 30.78
N ASN A 316 16.39 -16.47 32.04
CA ASN A 316 16.68 -15.63 33.20
C ASN A 316 18.20 -15.35 33.25
N LYS A 317 18.61 -14.28 33.92
CA LYS A 317 19.97 -13.70 33.78
C LYS A 317 21.12 -14.51 34.41
N ASP A 318 20.85 -15.70 34.93
CA ASP A 318 21.73 -16.44 35.86
C ASP A 318 22.80 -17.31 35.16
N LEU A 319 22.77 -17.42 33.83
CA LEU A 319 23.69 -18.28 33.05
C LEU A 319 24.93 -17.57 32.46
N ARG A 320 25.18 -16.29 32.79
CA ARG A 320 26.26 -15.51 32.16
C ARG A 320 27.60 -15.44 32.90
N GLU A 321 27.73 -16.01 34.10
CA GLU A 321 29.03 -16.11 34.80
C GLU A 321 29.93 -17.25 34.29
N LYS A 322 29.47 -18.10 33.35
CA LYS A 322 30.26 -19.20 32.76
C LYS A 322 30.63 -19.03 31.28
N LEU A 323 30.48 -17.82 30.73
CA LEU A 323 30.85 -17.50 29.33
C LEU A 323 31.76 -16.27 29.22
N SER A 324 32.64 -16.09 30.21
CA SER A 324 33.73 -15.11 30.21
C SER A 324 35.07 -15.70 29.74
N THR A 325 35.06 -16.66 28.81
CA THR A 325 36.25 -17.04 28.02
C THR A 325 35.86 -17.76 26.72
N THR A 326 36.59 -17.40 25.65
CA THR A 326 36.58 -17.91 24.25
C THR A 326 35.64 -17.21 23.25
N GLY A 327 36.23 -16.75 22.13
CA GLY A 327 35.48 -16.36 20.93
C GLY A 327 35.21 -14.87 20.71
N THR A 328 36.20 -13.99 20.84
CA THR A 328 36.13 -12.66 20.19
C THR A 328 36.15 -12.83 18.67
N CYS A 329 35.01 -12.65 18.00
CA CYS A 329 34.95 -12.55 16.54
C CYS A 329 35.55 -11.21 16.05
N GLN A 330 36.88 -11.10 16.08
CA GLN A 330 37.60 -10.12 15.27
C GLN A 330 37.70 -10.63 13.83
N GLY A 331 37.47 -9.76 12.84
CA GLY A 331 37.94 -10.01 11.48
C GLY A 331 37.01 -10.70 10.48
N THR A 332 35.73 -10.28 10.36
CA THR A 332 35.12 -10.16 9.01
C THR A 332 34.23 -8.93 8.96
N THR A 333 34.29 -8.19 7.84
CA THR A 333 33.62 -6.91 7.62
C THR A 333 32.16 -6.95 8.07
N ALA A 334 31.83 -6.17 9.10
CA ALA A 334 30.47 -6.05 9.63
C ALA A 334 29.54 -5.45 8.57
N GLY A 335 28.94 -6.33 7.75
CA GLY A 335 27.88 -5.98 6.82
C GLY A 335 26.73 -5.36 7.59
N ARG A 336 26.60 -4.03 7.48
CA ARG A 336 25.69 -3.21 8.27
C ARG A 336 24.23 -3.62 8.05
N ILE A 337 23.73 -4.58 8.83
CA ILE A 337 22.33 -4.60 9.22
C ILE A 337 22.15 -3.36 10.09
N ALA A 338 21.65 -2.29 9.47
CA ALA A 338 21.76 -0.94 10.00
C ALA A 338 21.13 -0.83 11.40
N PRO A 339 21.70 -0.03 12.32
CA PRO A 339 21.10 0.20 13.63
C PRO A 339 19.66 0.67 13.52
N TYR A 340 18.82 0.24 14.45
CA TYR A 340 17.40 0.59 14.59
C TYR A 340 17.19 2.12 14.78
N ARG A 341 17.31 2.89 13.69
CA ARG A 341 16.87 4.28 13.55
C ARG A 341 15.83 4.31 12.42
N ASN A 342 14.62 4.79 12.73
CA ASN A 342 13.48 5.03 11.82
C ASN A 342 12.38 3.95 11.66
N ASN A 343 12.06 3.15 12.68
CA ASN A 343 10.77 2.40 12.81
C ASN A 343 10.23 1.65 11.57
N LYS A 344 11.11 1.20 10.67
CA LYS A 344 10.74 0.38 9.51
C LYS A 344 10.88 -1.09 9.89
N TRP A 345 9.76 -1.76 10.06
CA TRP A 345 9.72 -3.22 9.89
C TRP A 345 10.00 -3.53 8.42
N PRO A 346 10.83 -4.54 8.10
CA PRO A 346 10.83 -5.08 6.74
C PRO A 346 9.43 -5.63 6.47
N PHE A 347 8.77 -5.12 5.42
CA PHE A 347 7.58 -5.75 4.89
C PHE A 347 7.90 -7.21 4.55
N ILE A 348 6.94 -8.08 4.84
CA ILE A 348 6.78 -9.47 4.39
C ILE A 348 7.91 -9.89 3.42
N CYS A 349 9.04 -10.34 3.97
CA CYS A 349 10.08 -10.93 3.13
C CYS A 349 9.54 -12.24 2.58
N SER A 350 9.50 -12.39 1.26
CA SER A 350 9.16 -13.67 0.65
C SER A 350 10.17 -14.73 1.09
N LYS A 351 9.76 -15.99 0.99
CA LYS A 351 10.62 -17.15 1.30
C LYS A 351 11.91 -17.14 0.46
N GLU A 352 11.92 -16.47 -0.71
CA GLU A 352 13.12 -16.29 -1.54
C GLU A 352 14.11 -15.25 -0.99
N HIS A 353 13.66 -14.15 -0.37
CA HIS A 353 14.58 -13.09 0.10
C HIS A 353 15.45 -13.52 1.29
N TYR A 354 14.98 -14.49 2.08
CA TYR A 354 15.81 -15.15 3.09
C TYR A 354 16.77 -16.18 2.46
N LYS A 355 16.33 -16.93 1.44
CA LYS A 355 17.19 -17.89 0.72
C LYS A 355 18.40 -17.20 0.05
N SER A 356 18.22 -16.02 -0.55
CA SER A 356 19.32 -15.28 -1.19
C SER A 356 20.32 -14.65 -0.20
N LYS A 357 20.04 -14.69 1.10
CA LYS A 357 20.91 -14.19 2.19
C LYS A 357 21.39 -15.29 3.15
N ALA A 358 21.21 -16.56 2.80
CA ALA A 358 21.47 -17.71 3.67
C ALA A 358 22.96 -17.93 4.06
N ASN A 359 23.88 -17.06 3.65
CA ASN A 359 25.29 -17.14 4.03
C ASN A 359 25.61 -16.54 5.43
N THR A 360 24.66 -15.84 6.07
CA THR A 360 24.85 -15.33 7.45
C THR A 360 24.24 -16.29 8.47
N VAL A 361 24.93 -17.39 8.75
CA VAL A 361 24.57 -18.33 9.81
C VAL A 361 24.71 -17.65 11.17
N ILE A 362 23.58 -17.45 11.87
CA ILE A 362 23.60 -17.04 13.28
C ILE A 362 23.77 -18.30 14.14
N THR A 363 24.99 -18.60 14.55
CA THR A 363 25.30 -19.61 15.56
C THR A 363 24.98 -19.07 16.96
N LEU A 364 23.96 -19.62 17.60
CA LEU A 364 23.75 -19.46 19.04
C LEU A 364 24.69 -20.43 19.79
N PRO A 365 25.28 -20.04 20.93
CA PRO A 365 26.19 -20.92 21.66
C PRO A 365 25.46 -22.17 22.18
N HIS A 366 26.06 -23.35 22.01
CA HIS A 366 25.60 -24.53 22.73
C HIS A 366 25.98 -24.41 24.21
N SER A 367 24.99 -24.44 25.09
CA SER A 367 25.17 -24.78 26.50
C SER A 367 24.11 -25.79 26.91
N SER A 368 24.53 -26.81 27.65
CA SER A 368 23.69 -27.89 28.14
C SER A 368 22.67 -27.41 29.18
N GLN A 369 21.43 -27.93 29.05
CA GLN A 369 20.28 -27.83 29.96
C GLN A 369 19.41 -26.53 29.95
N SER A 370 18.09 -26.75 29.89
CA SER A 370 16.96 -25.83 30.19
C SER A 370 16.55 -24.72 29.20
N GLY A 371 16.90 -24.80 27.91
CA GLY A 371 16.33 -23.92 26.87
C GLY A 371 15.00 -24.43 26.30
N HIS A 372 13.87 -23.79 26.60
CA HIS A 372 12.60 -24.05 25.89
C HIS A 372 12.64 -23.51 24.46
N MET A 373 12.08 -24.26 23.50
CA MET A 373 11.97 -23.84 22.09
C MET A 373 11.04 -22.62 21.94
N GLU A 374 11.43 -21.61 21.16
CA GLU A 374 10.56 -20.46 20.88
C GLU A 374 9.54 -20.83 19.79
N THR A 375 8.36 -21.26 20.21
CA THR A 375 7.18 -21.43 19.36
C THR A 375 6.20 -20.26 19.51
N HIS A 376 5.27 -20.12 18.56
CA HIS A 376 4.20 -19.14 18.64
C HIS A 376 3.42 -19.19 19.98
N TRP A 377 3.00 -20.38 20.41
CA TRP A 377 2.26 -20.59 21.65
C TRP A 377 3.13 -20.28 22.88
N HIS A 378 4.36 -20.77 22.87
CA HIS A 378 5.30 -20.57 23.95
C HIS A 378 5.59 -19.09 24.20
N LEU A 379 5.75 -18.29 23.14
CA LEU A 379 6.18 -16.90 23.28
C LEU A 379 5.20 -16.04 24.09
N PHE A 380 3.88 -16.20 23.90
CA PHE A 380 2.91 -15.27 24.45
C PHE A 380 2.35 -15.63 25.83
N PHE A 381 2.16 -16.92 26.15
CA PHE A 381 1.57 -17.30 27.45
C PHE A 381 2.20 -18.51 28.16
N ASP A 382 2.91 -19.44 27.48
CA ASP A 382 3.55 -20.57 28.19
C ASP A 382 4.98 -20.26 28.70
N CYS A 383 5.67 -19.29 28.11
CA CYS A 383 6.99 -18.85 28.59
C CYS A 383 6.86 -18.23 29.98
N LYS A 384 7.68 -18.69 30.94
CA LYS A 384 7.68 -18.21 32.33
C LYS A 384 7.68 -16.67 32.46
N PHE A 385 8.42 -15.97 31.61
CA PHE A 385 8.45 -14.51 31.62
C PHE A 385 7.15 -13.89 31.09
N SER A 386 6.63 -14.35 29.95
CA SER A 386 5.39 -13.80 29.37
C SER A 386 4.15 -14.14 30.19
N ASN A 387 4.09 -15.37 30.72
CA ASN A 387 3.08 -15.84 31.65
C ASN A 387 2.98 -14.91 32.88
N GLN A 388 4.12 -14.58 33.50
CA GLN A 388 4.14 -13.68 34.66
C GLN A 388 3.78 -12.23 34.31
N VAL A 389 4.26 -11.70 33.17
CA VAL A 389 3.82 -10.37 32.68
C VAL A 389 2.30 -10.36 32.51
N TRP A 390 1.73 -11.37 31.85
CA TRP A 390 0.30 -11.46 31.61
C TRP A 390 -0.50 -11.68 32.90
N GLN A 391 0.00 -12.48 33.85
CA GLN A 391 -0.60 -12.62 35.17
C GLN A 391 -0.72 -11.26 35.88
N ASN A 392 0.34 -10.46 35.91
CA ASN A 392 0.28 -9.15 36.55
C ASN A 392 -0.63 -8.15 35.81
N VAL A 393 -0.80 -8.30 34.48
CA VAL A 393 -1.80 -7.53 33.71
C VAL A 393 -3.22 -7.98 34.03
N LEU A 394 -3.48 -9.28 34.17
CA LEU A 394 -4.78 -9.82 34.61
C LEU A 394 -5.12 -9.30 36.02
N GLU A 395 -4.17 -9.37 36.96
CA GLU A 395 -4.31 -8.84 38.33
C GLU A 395 -4.64 -7.35 38.32
N TRP A 396 -3.94 -6.55 37.50
CA TRP A 396 -4.21 -5.12 37.31
C TRP A 396 -5.60 -4.84 36.71
N CYS A 397 -6.09 -5.69 35.81
CA CYS A 397 -7.47 -5.65 35.30
C CYS A 397 -8.53 -6.16 36.31
N GLY A 398 -8.13 -6.57 37.52
CA GLY A 398 -9.03 -7.13 38.54
C GLY A 398 -9.36 -8.62 38.36
N ILE A 399 -8.72 -9.29 37.40
CA ILE A 399 -9.01 -10.68 37.01
C ILE A 399 -8.15 -11.64 37.86
N ARG A 400 -8.68 -12.04 39.01
CA ARG A 400 -7.99 -12.90 40.00
C ARG A 400 -7.97 -14.37 39.59
N ARG A 401 -7.12 -14.74 38.62
CA ARG A 401 -6.76 -16.12 38.28
C ARG A 401 -5.33 -16.21 37.74
N LYS A 402 -4.79 -17.43 37.67
CA LYS A 402 -3.56 -17.70 36.92
C LYS A 402 -3.87 -17.82 35.41
N PRO A 403 -2.92 -17.48 34.52
CA PRO A 403 -3.03 -17.79 33.09
C PRO A 403 -3.13 -19.31 32.84
N TYR A 404 -3.89 -19.70 31.84
CA TYR A 404 -3.89 -21.05 31.29
C TYR A 404 -2.70 -21.25 30.33
N SER A 405 -2.52 -22.48 29.83
CA SER A 405 -1.66 -22.72 28.68
C SER A 405 -2.14 -21.92 27.46
N ALA A 406 -1.22 -21.49 26.58
CA ALA A 406 -1.50 -20.48 25.55
C ALA A 406 -2.71 -20.80 24.66
N ALA A 407 -2.87 -22.05 24.23
CA ALA A 407 -4.02 -22.48 23.43
C ALA A 407 -5.37 -22.32 24.17
N ASN A 408 -5.39 -22.52 25.50
CA ASN A 408 -6.57 -22.35 26.33
C ASN A 408 -6.75 -20.90 26.80
N GLU A 409 -5.66 -20.16 26.99
CA GLU A 409 -5.66 -18.75 27.32
C GLU A 409 -6.27 -17.91 26.18
N TRP A 410 -5.88 -18.17 24.92
CA TRP A 410 -6.52 -17.56 23.76
C TRP A 410 -8.02 -17.88 23.65
N LYS A 411 -8.43 -19.13 23.85
CA LYS A 411 -9.85 -19.52 23.92
C LYS A 411 -10.60 -18.78 25.03
N TRP A 412 -10.00 -18.66 26.22
CA TRP A 412 -10.58 -17.92 27.34
C TRP A 412 -10.73 -16.44 27.00
N VAL A 413 -9.70 -15.83 26.39
CA VAL A 413 -9.67 -14.43 25.97
C VAL A 413 -10.79 -14.14 24.97
N PHE A 414 -10.95 -14.96 23.93
CA PHE A 414 -12.02 -14.78 22.92
C PHE A 414 -13.41 -15.05 23.48
N LYS A 415 -13.54 -15.94 24.48
CA LYS A 415 -14.81 -16.21 25.15
C LYS A 415 -15.26 -15.07 26.07
N HIS A 416 -14.35 -14.47 26.85
CA HIS A 416 -14.70 -13.56 27.95
C HIS A 416 -14.45 -12.07 27.65
N LEU A 417 -13.37 -11.68 26.95
CA LEU A 417 -13.03 -10.26 26.72
C LEU A 417 -13.79 -9.61 25.55
N LYS A 418 -14.92 -10.19 25.14
CA LYS A 418 -15.73 -9.75 24.00
C LYS A 418 -16.86 -8.78 24.38
N GLY A 419 -17.04 -8.45 25.66
CA GLY A 419 -18.15 -7.62 26.15
C GLY A 419 -18.12 -6.16 25.65
N GLY A 420 -19.17 -5.41 25.95
CA GLY A 420 -19.35 -4.04 25.46
C GLY A 420 -18.83 -2.94 26.37
N GLY A 421 -18.54 -3.23 27.64
CA GLY A 421 -18.30 -2.22 28.66
C GLY A 421 -16.92 -1.58 28.61
N LEU A 422 -16.76 -0.51 29.38
CA LEU A 422 -15.47 0.16 29.60
C LEU A 422 -14.41 -0.81 30.12
N TRP A 423 -14.76 -1.63 31.11
CA TRP A 423 -13.87 -2.66 31.66
C TRP A 423 -13.42 -3.67 30.60
N ASP A 424 -14.32 -4.17 29.74
CA ASP A 424 -13.95 -5.04 28.62
C ASP A 424 -12.99 -4.35 27.65
N ALA A 425 -13.23 -3.06 27.38
CA ALA A 425 -12.39 -2.26 26.49
C ALA A 425 -10.98 -2.06 27.06
N ILE A 426 -10.86 -1.82 28.37
CA ILE A 426 -9.56 -1.75 29.08
C ILE A 426 -8.86 -3.10 28.97
N CYS A 427 -9.53 -4.21 29.30
CA CYS A 427 -8.95 -5.56 29.26
C CYS A 427 -8.47 -5.96 27.85
N ARG A 428 -9.22 -5.65 26.79
CA ARG A 428 -8.78 -5.88 25.40
C ARG A 428 -7.58 -5.02 25.00
N THR A 429 -7.57 -3.76 25.42
CA THR A 429 -6.43 -2.86 25.13
C THR A 429 -5.18 -3.36 25.86
N ALA A 430 -5.32 -3.79 27.11
CA ALA A 430 -4.24 -4.37 27.91
C ALA A 430 -3.71 -5.70 27.34
N LEU A 431 -4.59 -6.56 26.81
CA LEU A 431 -4.19 -7.75 26.04
C LEU A 431 -3.37 -7.35 24.80
N CYS A 432 -3.88 -6.44 23.98
CA CYS A 432 -3.21 -6.03 22.73
C CYS A 432 -1.85 -5.37 23.01
N ALA A 433 -1.78 -4.54 24.06
CA ALA A 433 -0.55 -3.96 24.58
C ALA A 433 0.42 -5.04 25.07
N THR A 434 -0.05 -6.04 25.82
CA THR A 434 0.78 -7.16 26.30
C THR A 434 1.40 -7.95 25.15
N VAL A 435 0.59 -8.38 24.18
CA VAL A 435 1.07 -9.16 23.02
C VAL A 435 2.05 -8.32 22.19
N SER A 436 1.76 -7.04 21.97
CA SER A 436 2.68 -6.09 21.32
C SER A 436 3.99 -5.93 22.09
N GLU A 437 3.95 -5.79 23.42
CA GLU A 437 5.15 -5.59 24.24
C GLU A 437 6.01 -6.82 24.38
N LEU A 438 5.42 -8.01 24.50
CA LEU A 438 6.18 -9.27 24.51
C LEU A 438 6.90 -9.48 23.17
N TRP A 439 6.24 -9.17 22.05
CA TRP A 439 6.87 -9.19 20.72
C TRP A 439 7.98 -8.13 20.59
N ARG A 440 7.76 -6.91 21.10
CA ARG A 440 8.76 -5.82 21.13
C ARG A 440 9.98 -6.20 21.98
N GLU A 441 9.75 -6.81 23.15
CA GLU A 441 10.78 -7.26 24.10
C GLU A 441 11.63 -8.41 23.54
N ARG A 442 11.00 -9.46 22.98
CA ARG A 442 11.70 -10.57 22.31
C ARG A 442 12.66 -10.05 21.23
N ASN A 443 12.18 -9.12 20.40
CA ASN A 443 13.00 -8.55 19.34
C ASN A 443 14.10 -7.61 19.87
N ALA A 444 13.85 -6.87 20.96
CA ALA A 444 14.88 -6.06 21.62
C ALA A 444 16.03 -6.94 22.15
N ARG A 445 15.72 -8.09 22.75
CA ARG A 445 16.73 -9.04 23.24
C ARG A 445 17.58 -9.63 22.11
N ILE A 446 16.95 -10.04 21.00
CA ILE A 446 17.65 -10.61 19.84
C ILE A 446 18.51 -9.56 19.13
N PHE A 447 17.93 -8.42 18.73
CA PHE A 447 18.59 -7.48 17.81
C PHE A 447 19.42 -6.39 18.50
N THR A 448 19.21 -6.16 19.79
CA THR A 448 19.90 -5.07 20.53
C THR A 448 20.55 -5.50 21.83
N GLY A 449 20.37 -6.75 22.26
CA GLY A 449 20.88 -7.24 23.54
C GLY A 449 20.30 -6.50 24.76
N LYS A 450 19.18 -5.78 24.60
CA LYS A 450 18.50 -5.06 25.69
C LYS A 450 17.45 -5.95 26.32
N TYR A 451 17.47 -5.99 27.66
CA TYR A 451 16.56 -6.80 28.48
C TYR A 451 15.84 -5.87 29.46
N ARG A 452 14.51 -5.81 29.38
CA ARG A 452 13.68 -5.18 30.42
C ARG A 452 13.27 -6.20 31.47
N SER A 453 13.18 -5.76 32.72
CA SER A 453 12.58 -6.56 33.78
C SER A 453 11.07 -6.73 33.55
N ARG A 454 10.47 -7.76 34.19
CA ARG A 454 9.01 -7.98 34.17
C ARG A 454 8.26 -6.70 34.53
N ASN A 455 8.70 -6.00 35.58
CA ASN A 455 8.06 -4.77 36.08
C ASN A 455 8.19 -3.61 35.08
N GLN A 456 9.30 -3.48 34.36
CA GLN A 456 9.47 -2.47 33.31
C GLN A 456 8.56 -2.72 32.10
N VAL A 457 8.39 -3.99 31.70
CA VAL A 457 7.44 -4.37 30.64
C VAL A 457 6.00 -4.11 31.09
N LEU A 458 5.64 -4.57 32.29
CA LEU A 458 4.32 -4.35 32.91
C LEU A 458 3.97 -2.85 33.00
N TRP A 459 4.89 -2.03 33.50
CA TRP A 459 4.69 -0.58 33.60
C TRP A 459 4.49 0.06 32.22
N THR A 460 5.24 -0.39 31.21
CA THR A 460 5.04 0.08 29.82
C THR A 460 3.63 -0.25 29.33
N ILE A 461 3.14 -1.47 29.57
CA ILE A 461 1.80 -1.93 29.18
C ILE A 461 0.72 -1.08 29.88
N ILE A 462 0.81 -0.94 31.21
CA ILE A 462 -0.17 -0.17 32.00
C ILE A 462 -0.19 1.29 31.55
N ASN A 463 0.98 1.91 31.34
CA ASN A 463 1.09 3.31 30.92
C ASN A 463 0.57 3.53 29.48
N GLU A 464 0.88 2.64 28.52
CA GLU A 464 0.32 2.70 27.16
C GLU A 464 -1.23 2.58 27.18
N VAL A 465 -1.81 1.80 28.11
CA VAL A 465 -3.27 1.71 28.30
C VAL A 465 -3.84 2.95 29.00
N GLN A 466 -3.25 3.40 30.10
CA GLN A 466 -3.74 4.57 30.85
C GLN A 466 -3.78 5.82 29.99
N ILE A 467 -2.69 6.14 29.28
CA ILE A 467 -2.64 7.28 28.34
C ILE A 467 -3.74 7.16 27.29
N ARG A 468 -3.93 5.97 26.70
CA ARG A 468 -4.97 5.75 25.68
C ARG A 468 -6.38 6.05 26.19
N PHE A 469 -6.68 5.74 27.44
CA PHE A 469 -8.01 5.99 28.04
C PHE A 469 -8.16 7.43 28.58
N MET A 470 -7.06 8.11 28.90
CA MET A 470 -7.04 9.56 29.18
C MET A 470 -7.26 10.39 27.89
N ASP A 471 -6.51 10.09 26.83
CA ASP A 471 -6.57 10.77 25.52
C ASP A 471 -7.96 10.67 24.87
N LEU A 472 -8.68 9.57 25.13
CA LEU A 472 -10.00 9.33 24.58
C LEU A 472 -11.12 10.20 25.20
N GLN A 473 -10.79 11.04 26.20
CA GLN A 473 -11.74 11.87 26.96
C GLN A 473 -13.08 11.16 27.17
N ILE A 474 -13.05 10.06 27.92
CA ILE A 474 -14.28 9.40 28.36
C ILE A 474 -15.00 10.40 29.25
N SER A 475 -16.00 11.06 28.68
CA SER A 475 -16.85 12.01 29.39
C SER A 475 -17.49 11.29 30.58
N ALA A 476 -17.66 12.00 31.69
CA ALA A 476 -18.09 11.43 32.96
C ALA A 476 -19.55 10.89 32.98
N HIS A 477 -20.16 10.66 31.80
CA HIS A 477 -21.54 10.22 31.64
C HIS A 477 -21.73 8.69 31.61
N ASP A 478 -20.70 7.88 31.33
CA ASP A 478 -20.83 6.40 31.37
C ASP A 478 -20.71 5.79 32.79
N ASN A 479 -20.42 6.61 33.81
CA ASN A 479 -20.10 6.16 35.17
C ASN A 479 -21.31 5.83 36.09
N GLN A 480 -22.52 5.70 35.54
CA GLN A 480 -23.72 5.31 36.31
C GLN A 480 -24.19 3.86 36.11
N ARG A 481 -23.48 3.05 35.32
CA ARG A 481 -23.78 1.61 35.16
C ARG A 481 -22.53 0.72 35.17
N ASN A 482 -21.86 0.68 36.32
CA ASN A 482 -21.49 -0.55 37.05
C ASN A 482 -20.75 -0.17 38.33
N ARG A 483 -21.20 -0.75 39.46
CA ARG A 483 -20.44 -0.77 40.72
C ARG A 483 -19.31 -1.79 40.65
#